data_AF-A0A199W8X4-F1
#
_entry.id   AF-A0A199W8X4-F1
#
_cell.length_a   1.000
_cell.length_b   1.000
_cell.length_c   1.000
_cell.angle_alpha   90.00
_cell.angle_beta   90.00
_cell.angle_gamma   90.00
#
_symmetry.space_group_name_H-M   'P 1'
#
loop_
_entity.id
_entity.type
_entity.pdbx_description
1 polymer ?
#
loop_
_entity_poly.entity_id
_entity_poly.type
_entity_poly.pdbx_seq_one_letter_code
_entity_poly.pdbx_strand_id
1 'polypeptide(L)'
;MKHSESSGESRKFNIPSYAVLVTTKGSITTELFKDASSDVMDKFVELCPKHEAFMLGTTKASRDSKGFDLFITTAPIPDLNDKLIVFGRVIKGEDIVQEIEEVDTDEHYQPKSVVGIVDITLKQDL
;
A
#
# COMPACT_ATOMS: atom_id res chain seq x y z
N MET A 1 -10.51 -3.33 45.38
CA MET A 1 -10.37 -2.60 44.10
C MET A 1 -8.90 -2.21 43.96
N LYS A 2 -8.17 -2.87 43.05
CA LYS A 2 -6.83 -2.45 42.63
C LYS A 2 -6.92 -2.32 41.11
N HIS A 3 -6.96 -1.09 40.62
CA HIS A 3 -6.73 -0.81 39.21
C HIS A 3 -5.22 -0.74 39.02
N SER A 4 -4.67 -1.72 38.30
CA SER A 4 -3.35 -1.64 37.70
C SER A 4 -3.53 -1.06 36.29
N GLU A 5 -3.26 0.22 36.12
CA GLU A 5 -3.03 0.79 34.80
C GLU A 5 -1.61 0.41 34.37
N SER A 6 -1.49 -0.56 33.46
CA SER A 6 -0.26 -0.73 32.69
C SER A 6 -0.40 0.10 31.41
N SER A 7 0.04 1.35 31.48
CA SER A 7 0.28 2.16 30.29
C SER A 7 1.43 1.52 29.52
N GLY A 8 1.10 0.71 28.51
CA GLY A 8 2.09 0.20 27.57
C GLY A 8 2.60 1.37 26.74
N GLU A 9 3.83 1.82 27.01
CA GLU A 9 4.55 2.74 26.13
C GLU A 9 4.67 2.10 24.74
N SER A 10 3.85 2.57 23.80
CA SER A 10 4.00 2.26 22.39
C SER A 10 5.37 2.73 21.94
N ARG A 11 6.30 1.79 21.76
CA ARG A 11 7.62 2.04 21.18
C ARG A 11 7.40 2.81 19.88
N LYS A 12 7.78 4.10 19.84
CA LYS A 12 7.80 4.89 18.61
C LYS A 12 8.86 4.29 17.71
N PHE A 13 8.49 3.27 16.94
CA PHE A 13 9.31 2.80 15.84
C PHE A 13 9.43 3.96 14.85
N ASN A 14 10.63 4.18 14.31
CA ASN A 14 10.86 5.09 13.20
C ASN A 14 10.19 4.51 11.95
N ILE A 15 8.86 4.61 11.87
CA ILE A 15 8.08 4.14 10.72
C ILE A 15 8.43 5.06 9.55
N PRO A 16 8.96 4.54 8.43
CA PRO A 16 9.24 5.35 7.26
C PRO A 16 7.95 6.00 6.78
N SER A 17 8.03 7.26 6.36
CA SER A 17 6.87 7.98 5.84
C SER A 17 6.72 7.80 4.33
N TYR A 18 7.75 7.29 3.65
CA TYR A 18 7.73 7.11 2.20
C TYR A 18 8.38 5.81 1.76
N ALA A 19 7.92 5.29 0.62
CA ALA A 19 8.62 4.25 -0.14
C ALA A 19 8.82 4.71 -1.59
N VAL A 20 10.02 4.47 -2.12
CA VAL A 20 10.34 4.70 -3.53
C VAL A 20 10.46 3.33 -4.18
N LEU A 21 9.53 3.01 -5.08
CA LEU A 21 9.50 1.80 -5.87
C LEU A 21 10.18 2.10 -7.21
N VAL A 22 11.35 1.53 -7.45
CA VAL A 22 12.03 1.60 -8.74
C VAL A 22 11.50 0.47 -9.59
N THR A 23 10.80 0.78 -10.68
CA THR A 23 10.25 -0.21 -11.61
C THR A 23 11.03 -0.23 -12.92
N THR A 24 10.77 -1.22 -13.77
CA THR A 24 11.29 -1.27 -15.14
C THR A 24 10.77 -0.13 -16.04
N LYS A 25 9.72 0.58 -15.63
CA LYS A 25 9.13 1.72 -16.36
C LYS A 25 9.51 3.09 -15.80
N GLY A 26 9.93 3.14 -14.53
CA GLY A 26 10.24 4.38 -13.84
C GLY A 26 10.06 4.25 -12.34
N SER A 27 10.29 5.34 -11.61
CA SER A 27 10.13 5.37 -10.15
C SER A 27 8.75 5.85 -9.74
N ILE A 28 8.12 5.14 -8.80
CA ILE A 28 6.88 5.55 -8.14
C ILE A 28 7.23 5.88 -6.69
N THR A 29 6.86 7.08 -6.23
CA THR A 29 7.02 7.46 -4.83
C THR A 29 5.68 7.39 -4.13
N THR A 30 5.63 6.70 -3.00
CA THR A 30 4.44 6.56 -2.17
C THR A 30 4.65 7.16 -0.80
N GLU A 31 3.59 7.75 -0.25
CA GLU A 31 3.48 8.11 1.16
C GLU A 31 2.83 6.95 1.92
N LEU A 32 3.39 6.59 3.07
CA LEU A 32 2.90 5.52 3.93
C LEU A 32 2.08 6.11 5.09
N PHE A 33 0.91 5.53 5.33
CA PHE A 33 0.02 5.96 6.40
C PHE A 33 0.53 5.46 7.76
N LYS A 34 0.75 6.39 8.69
CA LYS A 34 1.36 6.12 10.01
C LYS A 34 0.50 5.22 10.91
N ASP A 35 -0.81 5.18 10.67
CA ASP A 35 -1.78 4.51 11.52
C ASP A 35 -2.18 3.10 11.06
N ALA A 36 -1.48 2.54 10.07
CA ALA A 36 -1.78 1.22 9.51
C ALA A 36 -1.42 0.03 10.45
N SER A 37 -0.99 0.25 11.70
CA SER A 37 -0.31 -0.79 12.51
C SER A 37 -1.01 -1.30 13.78
N SER A 38 -2.09 -0.71 14.27
CA SER A 38 -2.79 -1.19 15.48
C SER A 38 -4.25 -0.81 15.39
N ASP A 39 -5.16 -1.70 15.83
CA ASP A 39 -6.59 -1.62 16.24
C ASP A 39 -7.55 -0.61 15.54
N VAL A 40 -7.04 0.50 15.03
CA VAL A 40 -7.65 1.42 14.08
C VAL A 40 -7.84 0.77 12.71
N MET A 41 -7.20 -0.35 12.38
CA MET A 41 -7.39 -1.01 11.06
C MET A 41 -8.85 -1.45 10.83
N ASP A 42 -9.58 -1.85 11.89
CA ASP A 42 -11.01 -2.16 11.81
C ASP A 42 -11.87 -0.89 11.71
N LYS A 43 -11.36 0.25 12.16
CA LYS A 43 -12.03 1.57 12.11
C LYS A 43 -11.69 2.37 10.85
N PHE A 44 -10.56 2.08 10.22
CA PHE A 44 -10.10 2.66 8.96
C PHE A 44 -10.84 2.08 7.76
N VAL A 45 -11.46 0.91 7.87
CA VAL A 45 -12.38 0.39 6.83
C VAL A 45 -13.53 1.38 6.59
N GLU A 46 -13.98 2.13 7.59
CA GLU A 46 -15.06 3.12 7.46
C GLU A 46 -14.59 4.56 7.13
N LEU A 47 -13.31 4.88 7.36
CA LEU A 47 -12.76 6.25 7.21
C LEU A 47 -11.70 6.38 6.10
N CYS A 48 -11.35 5.30 5.41
CA CYS A 48 -10.49 5.36 4.23
C CYS A 48 -11.15 6.29 3.21
N PRO A 49 -10.44 7.30 2.64
CA PRO A 49 -10.91 8.00 1.45
C PRO A 49 -11.24 6.91 0.45
N LYS A 50 -12.53 6.77 0.15
CA LYS A 50 -13.09 5.61 -0.52
C LYS A 50 -12.40 5.45 -1.86
N HIS A 51 -11.51 4.46 -1.94
CA HIS A 51 -10.83 3.98 -3.13
C HIS A 51 -10.68 5.06 -4.20
N GLU A 52 -9.79 6.02 -3.98
CA GLU A 52 -9.38 6.90 -5.07
C GLU A 52 -8.36 6.15 -5.93
N ALA A 53 -8.12 6.65 -7.14
CA ALA A 53 -6.99 6.18 -7.91
C ALA A 53 -5.69 6.40 -7.11
N PHE A 54 -4.70 5.57 -7.37
CA PHE A 54 -3.34 5.64 -6.85
C PHE A 54 -3.18 5.36 -5.34
N MET A 55 -4.05 4.51 -4.79
CA MET A 55 -3.91 4.00 -3.42
C MET A 55 -3.03 2.75 -3.39
N LEU A 56 -2.12 2.68 -2.41
CA LEU A 56 -1.21 1.55 -2.17
C LEU A 56 -1.77 0.62 -1.10
N GLY A 57 -1.78 -0.69 -1.36
CA GLY A 57 -2.20 -1.65 -0.34
C GLY A 57 -1.78 -3.10 -0.56
N THR A 58 -2.27 -3.98 0.32
CA THR A 58 -2.07 -5.43 0.30
C THR A 58 -3.37 -6.20 0.59
N THR A 59 -3.45 -7.48 0.26
CA THR A 59 -4.61 -8.33 0.54
C THR A 59 -4.63 -8.79 2.01
N LYS A 60 -5.82 -8.90 2.64
CA LYS A 60 -5.92 -9.40 4.03
C LYS A 60 -5.48 -10.86 4.18
N ALA A 61 -5.61 -11.66 3.12
CA ALA A 61 -5.33 -13.09 3.10
C ALA A 61 -3.82 -13.44 3.04
N SER A 62 -2.96 -12.48 2.71
CA SER A 62 -1.50 -12.73 2.59
C SER A 62 -0.79 -12.92 3.93
N ARG A 63 -1.47 -12.66 5.08
CA ARG A 63 -0.89 -12.74 6.44
C ARG A 63 -0.35 -14.11 6.84
N ASP A 64 -0.81 -15.20 6.23
CA ASP A 64 -0.36 -16.58 6.54
C ASP A 64 0.66 -17.14 5.53
N SER A 65 1.01 -16.37 4.49
CA SER A 65 1.98 -16.79 3.46
C SER A 65 3.31 -16.06 3.64
N LYS A 66 4.44 -16.66 3.25
CA LYS A 66 5.81 -16.10 3.40
C LYS A 66 6.10 -14.87 2.52
N GLY A 67 5.08 -14.17 2.05
CA GLY A 67 5.17 -13.01 1.17
C GLY A 67 3.99 -12.07 1.38
N PHE A 68 4.04 -10.92 0.71
CA PHE A 68 2.94 -9.97 0.68
C PHE A 68 2.66 -9.57 -0.76
N ASP A 69 1.39 -9.44 -1.10
CA ASP A 69 0.98 -8.81 -2.36
C ASP A 69 1.05 -7.30 -2.19
N LEU A 70 1.42 -6.60 -3.26
CA LEU A 70 1.34 -5.15 -3.34
C LEU A 70 0.42 -4.78 -4.50
N PHE A 71 -0.53 -3.89 -4.27
CA PHE A 71 -1.35 -3.32 -5.33
C PHE A 71 -1.30 -1.79 -5.29
N ILE A 72 -1.46 -1.19 -6.47
CA ILE A 72 -1.75 0.23 -6.66
C ILE A 72 -3.09 0.30 -7.40
N THR A 73 -4.07 1.01 -6.87
CA THR A 73 -5.34 1.23 -7.59
C THR A 73 -5.12 2.23 -8.72
N THR A 74 -5.81 2.07 -9.85
CA THR A 74 -5.84 3.06 -10.94
C THR A 74 -7.22 3.72 -11.10
N ALA A 75 -8.23 3.13 -10.46
CA ALA A 75 -9.59 3.62 -10.38
C ALA A 75 -10.22 3.25 -9.03
N PRO A 76 -11.36 3.86 -8.67
CA PRO A 76 -12.14 3.42 -7.53
C PRO A 76 -12.63 1.98 -7.62
N ILE A 77 -12.49 1.22 -6.52
CA ILE A 77 -12.92 -0.18 -6.42
C ILE A 77 -13.78 -0.38 -5.15
N PRO A 78 -15.07 0.03 -5.17
CA PRO A 78 -15.95 0.00 -3.98
C PRO A 78 -16.28 -1.39 -3.43
N ASP A 79 -16.12 -2.44 -4.23
CA ASP A 79 -16.52 -3.81 -3.88
C ASP A 79 -15.41 -4.62 -3.18
N LEU A 80 -14.21 -4.06 -3.05
CA LEU A 80 -13.03 -4.74 -2.46
C LEU A 80 -12.61 -4.17 -1.10
N ASN A 81 -13.37 -3.24 -0.54
CA ASN A 81 -13.06 -2.53 0.71
C ASN A 81 -12.77 -3.50 1.87
N ASP A 82 -13.53 -4.59 1.96
CA ASP A 82 -13.40 -5.56 3.05
C ASP A 82 -12.27 -6.57 2.86
N LYS A 83 -11.63 -6.60 1.68
CA LYS A 83 -10.60 -7.60 1.31
C LYS A 83 -9.20 -7.01 1.24
N LEU A 84 -9.09 -5.69 1.14
CA LEU A 84 -7.83 -4.97 0.96
C LEU A 84 -7.46 -4.20 2.23
N ILE A 85 -6.16 -4.04 2.44
CA ILE A 85 -5.55 -3.16 3.45
C ILE A 85 -4.83 -2.06 2.69
N VAL A 86 -5.39 -0.86 2.69
CA VAL A 86 -4.73 0.32 2.12
C VAL A 86 -3.81 0.90 3.19
N PHE A 87 -2.53 1.10 2.86
CA PHE A 87 -1.52 1.60 3.79
C PHE A 87 -0.67 2.73 3.23
N GLY A 88 -0.98 3.22 2.03
CA GLY A 88 -0.32 4.40 1.48
C GLY A 88 -1.01 4.92 0.22
N ARG A 89 -0.39 5.90 -0.41
CA ARG A 89 -0.81 6.48 -1.69
C ARG A 89 0.38 6.89 -2.52
N VAL A 90 0.25 6.87 -3.84
CA VAL A 90 1.23 7.48 -4.73
C VAL A 90 1.20 8.99 -4.53
N ILE A 91 2.38 9.61 -4.54
CA ILE A 91 2.54 11.06 -4.46
C ILE A 91 3.43 11.60 -5.61
N LYS A 92 4.16 10.72 -6.32
CA LYS A 92 4.88 11.01 -7.56
C LYS A 92 4.94 9.76 -8.43
N GLY A 93 4.89 9.92 -9.75
CA GLY A 93 4.93 8.81 -10.71
C GLY A 93 3.55 8.25 -11.08
N GLU A 94 2.49 9.05 -11.01
CA GLU A 94 1.15 8.66 -11.48
C GLU A 94 1.15 8.31 -12.98
N ASP A 95 1.93 9.04 -13.76
CA ASP A 95 2.19 8.77 -15.18
C ASP A 95 2.86 7.41 -15.39
N ILE A 96 3.78 7.02 -14.52
CA ILE A 96 4.41 5.69 -14.56
C ILE A 96 3.40 4.59 -14.20
N VAL A 97 2.51 4.84 -13.24
CA VAL A 97 1.44 3.90 -12.90
C VAL A 97 0.51 3.70 -14.09
N GLN A 98 0.11 4.78 -14.77
CA GLN A 98 -0.71 4.72 -15.98
C GLN A 98 0.01 4.02 -17.13
N GLU A 99 1.30 4.29 -17.34
CA GLU A 99 2.08 3.58 -18.37
C GLU A 99 2.13 2.07 -18.09
N ILE A 100 2.22 1.67 -16.83
CA ILE A 100 2.16 0.26 -16.43
C ILE A 100 0.77 -0.35 -16.69
N GLU A 101 -0.30 0.39 -16.39
CA GLU A 101 -1.70 -0.03 -16.63
C GLU A 101 -1.98 -0.27 -18.12
N GLU A 102 -1.39 0.54 -19.00
CA GLU A 102 -1.56 0.45 -20.45
C GLU A 102 -0.74 -0.66 -21.12
N VAL A 103 0.08 -1.41 -20.37
CA VAL A 103 0.88 -2.50 -20.93
C VAL A 103 -0.02 -3.63 -21.46
N ASP A 104 0.24 -4.06 -22.69
CA ASP A 104 -0.47 -5.19 -23.30
C ASP A 104 -0.44 -6.43 -22.40
N THR A 105 -1.63 -6.97 -22.14
CA THR A 105 -1.82 -8.20 -21.36
C THR A 105 -2.25 -9.38 -22.23
N ASP A 106 -2.06 -10.59 -21.70
CA ASP A 106 -2.63 -11.82 -22.24
C ASP A 106 -4.05 -12.09 -21.71
N GLU A 107 -4.63 -13.24 -22.07
CA GLU A 107 -5.98 -13.66 -21.65
C GLU A 107 -6.11 -13.89 -20.13
N HIS A 108 -5.00 -13.93 -19.41
CA HIS A 108 -4.92 -14.09 -17.96
C HIS A 108 -4.55 -12.79 -17.25
N TYR A 109 -4.66 -11.64 -17.94
CA TYR A 109 -4.31 -10.31 -17.45
C TYR A 109 -2.84 -10.20 -17.00
N GLN A 110 -1.95 -11.03 -17.57
CA GLN A 110 -0.51 -10.95 -17.30
C GLN A 110 0.15 -10.04 -18.35
N PRO A 111 1.05 -9.12 -17.94
CA PRO A 111 1.80 -8.30 -18.87
C PRO A 111 2.62 -9.14 -19.86
N LYS A 112 2.50 -8.85 -21.16
CA LYS A 112 3.30 -9.50 -22.22
C LYS A 112 4.76 -9.04 -22.22
N SER A 113 5.01 -7.86 -21.68
CA SER A 113 6.35 -7.31 -21.46
C SER A 113 6.68 -7.30 -19.97
N VAL A 114 7.97 -7.39 -19.64
CA VAL A 114 8.39 -7.43 -18.24
C VAL A 114 8.09 -6.10 -17.54
N VAL A 115 7.16 -6.15 -16.59
CA VAL A 115 6.90 -5.09 -15.62
C VAL A 115 7.28 -5.63 -14.25
N GLY A 116 8.26 -5.01 -13.60
CA GLY A 116 8.74 -5.48 -12.31
C GLY A 116 9.32 -4.35 -11.46
N ILE A 117 9.31 -4.56 -10.14
CA ILE A 117 10.01 -3.72 -9.18
C ILE A 117 11.45 -4.22 -9.10
N VAL A 118 12.39 -3.33 -9.39
CA VAL A 118 13.84 -3.57 -9.37
C VAL A 118 14.42 -3.31 -7.98
N ASP A 119 13.94 -2.26 -7.31
CA ASP A 119 14.40 -1.88 -5.98
C ASP A 119 13.31 -1.15 -5.18
N ILE A 120 13.43 -1.19 -3.86
CA ILE A 120 12.54 -0.49 -2.92
C ILE A 120 13.39 0.22 -1.87
N THR A 121 13.30 1.55 -1.82
CA THR A 121 13.95 2.37 -0.79
C THR A 121 12.91 2.98 0.15
N LEU A 122 13.09 2.79 1.46
CA LEU A 122 12.26 3.40 2.50
C LEU A 122 12.90 4.71 3.00
N LYS A 123 12.10 5.77 3.11
CA LYS A 123 12.56 7.10 3.56
C LYS A 123 11.71 7.68 4.67
N GLN A 124 12.32 8.49 5.53
CA GLN A 124 11.60 9.26 6.56
C GLN A 124 11.08 10.59 5.99
N ASP A 125 11.82 11.17 5.05
CA ASP A 125 11.61 12.46 4.39
C ASP A 125 12.01 12.37 2.90
N LEU A 126 11.50 13.30 2.08
CA LEU A 126 11.68 13.27 0.62
C LEU A 126 12.92 13.99 0.12
#